data_AF-A0A242CDS2-F1
#
_entry.id   AF-A0A242CDS2-F1
#
_cell.length_a   1.000
_cell.length_b   1.000
_cell.length_c   1.000
_cell.angle_alpha   90.00
_cell.angle_beta   90.00
_cell.angle_gamma   90.00
#
_symmetry.space_group_name_H-M   'P 1'
#
loop_
_entity.id
_entity.type
_entity.pdbx_description
1 polymer ?
#
loop_
_entity_poly.entity_id
_entity_poly.type
_entity_poly.pdbx_seq_one_letter_code
_entity_poly.pdbx_strand_id
1 'polypeptide(L)'
;MAVTKRKSKIRAVTSVCSLSDIENRALSIRLFDQTTWINMGDGRIINPQTKEIEALIKKFDEIRTATLPGKIVFAKRYNRWAPLCLVEKPYKIRS
;
A
#
# COMPACT_ATOMS: atom_id res chain seq x y z
N MET A 1 19.87 18.31 24.29
CA MET A 1 19.08 17.21 23.70
C MET A 1 18.47 17.69 22.39
N ALA A 2 19.00 17.27 21.24
CA ALA A 2 18.46 17.68 19.94
C ALA A 2 17.59 16.56 19.37
N VAL A 3 16.27 16.70 19.47
CA VAL A 3 15.31 15.82 18.80
C VAL A 3 15.38 16.14 17.31
N THR A 4 16.21 15.40 16.58
CA THR A 4 16.26 15.46 15.12
C THR A 4 14.92 14.96 14.57
N LYS A 5 14.03 15.89 14.25
CA LYS A 5 12.82 15.63 13.46
C LYS A 5 13.27 15.02 12.13
N ARG A 6 13.24 13.70 12.01
CA ARG A 6 13.39 12.98 10.73
C ARG A 6 12.22 13.40 9.84
N LYS A 7 12.40 14.49 9.08
CA LYS A 7 11.54 14.81 7.93
C LYS A 7 11.63 13.58 7.02
N SER A 8 10.59 12.75 7.03
CA SER A 8 10.43 11.64 6.10
C SER A 8 10.61 12.21 4.70
N LYS A 9 11.75 11.93 4.04
CA LYS A 9 11.96 12.27 2.63
C LYS A 9 10.72 11.77 1.88
N ILE A 10 9.93 12.70 1.34
CA ILE A 10 8.83 12.36 0.44
C ILE A 10 9.51 11.61 -0.70
N ARG A 11 9.18 10.33 -0.85
CA ARG A 11 9.77 9.52 -1.91
C ARG A 11 9.11 9.96 -3.21
N ALA A 12 9.93 10.15 -4.24
CA ALA A 12 9.43 10.44 -5.58
C ALA A 12 8.45 9.36 -6.02
N VAL A 13 7.33 9.82 -6.57
CA VAL A 13 6.29 9.00 -7.16
C VAL A 13 6.24 9.31 -8.65
N THR A 14 5.96 8.30 -9.46
CA THR A 14 6.02 8.44 -10.94
C THR A 14 4.64 8.64 -11.53
N SER A 15 3.81 7.60 -11.50
CA SER A 15 2.48 7.58 -12.10
C SER A 15 1.41 7.16 -11.07
N VAL A 16 0.15 7.49 -11.37
CA VAL A 16 -0.99 6.99 -10.62
C VAL A 16 -1.04 5.47 -10.76
N CYS A 17 -1.14 4.78 -9.65
CA CYS A 17 -1.31 3.33 -9.58
C CYS A 17 -2.77 3.00 -9.87
N SER A 18 -3.02 2.06 -10.78
CA SER A 18 -4.36 1.60 -11.09
C SER A 18 -4.83 0.48 -10.14
N LEU A 19 -6.11 0.14 -10.17
CA LEU A 19 -6.65 -1.05 -9.50
C LEU A 19 -5.94 -2.32 -9.99
N SER A 20 -5.81 -2.46 -11.32
CA SER A 20 -5.17 -3.62 -11.95
C SER A 20 -3.69 -3.75 -11.63
N ASP A 21 -2.97 -2.64 -11.37
CA ASP A 21 -1.60 -2.71 -10.85
C ASP A 21 -1.55 -3.43 -9.50
N ILE A 22 -2.53 -3.18 -8.63
CA ILE A 22 -2.60 -3.82 -7.33
C ILE A 22 -2.97 -5.30 -7.48
N GLU A 23 -4.02 -5.60 -8.26
CA GLU A 23 -4.48 -6.98 -8.49
C GLU A 23 -3.35 -7.88 -9.01
N ASN A 24 -2.59 -7.40 -9.99
CA ASN A 24 -1.58 -8.21 -10.68
C ASN A 24 -0.24 -8.30 -9.94
N ARG A 25 0.09 -7.34 -9.08
CA ARG A 25 1.47 -7.20 -8.54
C ARG A 25 1.55 -7.23 -7.03
N ALA A 26 0.52 -6.74 -6.34
CA ALA A 26 0.58 -6.62 -4.89
C ALA A 26 0.40 -7.98 -4.22
N LEU A 27 1.27 -8.31 -3.27
CA LEU A 27 1.07 -9.40 -2.32
C LEU A 27 0.10 -8.96 -1.20
N SER A 28 0.26 -7.73 -0.74
CA SER A 28 -0.59 -7.18 0.31
C SER A 28 -0.71 -5.66 0.22
N ILE A 29 -1.79 -5.16 0.80
CA ILE A 29 -2.09 -3.74 0.95
C ILE A 29 -2.21 -3.41 2.43
N ARG A 30 -1.85 -2.17 2.78
CA ARG A 30 -2.10 -1.60 4.10
C ARG A 30 -3.01 -0.39 3.96
N LEU A 31 -4.08 -0.37 4.74
CA LEU A 31 -5.05 0.73 4.74
C LEU A 31 -4.60 1.86 5.69
N PHE A 32 -5.29 3.01 5.65
CA PHE A 32 -4.99 4.13 6.57
C PHE A 32 -5.27 3.82 8.04
N ASP A 33 -6.23 2.95 8.32
CA ASP A 33 -6.52 2.43 9.68
C ASP A 33 -5.45 1.47 10.21
N GLN A 34 -4.40 1.22 9.41
CA GLN A 34 -3.26 0.37 9.69
C GLN A 34 -3.51 -1.14 9.56
N THR A 35 -4.73 -1.55 9.21
CA THR A 35 -5.04 -2.94 8.87
C THR A 35 -4.30 -3.37 7.61
N THR A 36 -3.96 -4.66 7.54
CA THR A 36 -3.24 -5.25 6.40
C THR A 36 -4.12 -6.32 5.78
N TRP A 37 -4.27 -6.26 4.47
CA TRP A 37 -5.05 -7.21 3.69
C TRP A 37 -4.16 -7.89 2.66
N ILE A 38 -4.36 -9.19 2.47
CA ILE A 38 -3.60 -10.00 1.52
C ILE A 38 -4.39 -10.06 0.22
N ASN A 39 -3.71 -9.82 -0.90
CA ASN A 39 -4.31 -9.97 -2.22
C ASN A 39 -4.43 -11.44 -2.59
N MET A 40 -5.61 -11.86 -3.03
CA MET A 40 -5.88 -13.25 -3.43
C MET A 40 -5.60 -13.49 -4.92
N GLY A 41 -5.37 -12.45 -5.72
CA GLY A 41 -5.04 -12.56 -7.15
C GLY A 41 -6.25 -12.67 -8.09
N ASP A 42 -7.46 -12.59 -7.55
CA ASP A 42 -8.73 -12.71 -8.28
C ASP A 42 -9.67 -11.50 -8.07
N GLY A 43 -9.08 -10.35 -7.72
CA GLY A 43 -9.82 -9.13 -7.37
C GLY A 43 -10.37 -9.12 -5.94
N ARG A 44 -10.13 -10.17 -5.15
CA ARG A 44 -10.48 -10.22 -3.72
C ARG A 44 -9.25 -10.03 -2.83
N ILE A 45 -9.53 -9.56 -1.62
CA ILE A 45 -8.56 -9.38 -0.55
C ILE A 45 -9.07 -10.03 0.73
N ILE A 46 -8.16 -10.56 1.55
CA ILE A 46 -8.48 -11.16 2.84
C ILE A 46 -7.75 -10.47 3.98
N ASN A 47 -8.47 -10.15 5.04
CA ASN A 47 -7.88 -9.73 6.30
C ASN A 47 -7.41 -10.98 7.06
N PRO A 48 -6.10 -11.19 7.27
CA PRO A 48 -5.60 -12.41 7.89
C PRO A 48 -5.98 -12.55 9.38
N GLN A 49 -6.30 -11.43 10.05
CA GLN A 49 -6.68 -11.38 11.46
C GLN A 49 -8.15 -11.72 11.66
N THR A 50 -9.05 -11.06 10.91
CA THR A 50 -10.51 -11.25 11.05
C THR A 50 -11.07 -12.36 10.16
N LYS A 51 -10.28 -12.84 9.17
CA LYS A 51 -10.71 -13.75 8.10
C LYS A 51 -11.78 -13.18 7.17
N GLU A 52 -12.03 -11.89 7.26
CA GLU A 52 -12.95 -11.19 6.37
C GLU A 52 -12.40 -11.13 4.94
N ILE A 53 -13.27 -11.37 3.97
CA ILE A 53 -12.96 -11.31 2.54
C ILE A 53 -13.78 -10.19 1.93
N GLU A 54 -13.10 -9.29 1.22
CA GLU A 54 -13.72 -8.18 0.52
C GLU A 54 -13.22 -8.08 -0.93
N ALA A 55 -13.97 -7.38 -1.77
CA ALA A 55 -13.51 -7.02 -3.10
C ALA A 55 -12.47 -5.88 -3.00
N LEU A 56 -11.35 -6.01 -3.70
CA LEU A 56 -10.27 -5.02 -3.68
C LEU A 56 -10.77 -3.61 -4.04
N ILE A 57 -11.67 -3.52 -5.03
CA ILE A 57 -12.24 -2.25 -5.49
C ILE A 57 -12.91 -1.46 -4.36
N LYS A 58 -13.53 -2.14 -3.38
CA LYS A 58 -14.20 -1.48 -2.25
C LYS A 58 -13.20 -0.80 -1.29
N LYS A 59 -11.97 -1.29 -1.23
CA LYS A 59 -10.91 -0.78 -0.34
C LYS A 59 -9.88 0.08 -1.06
N PHE A 60 -9.96 0.24 -2.38
CA PHE A 60 -8.90 0.88 -3.18
C PHE A 60 -8.57 2.31 -2.74
N ASP A 61 -9.59 3.09 -2.36
CA ASP A 61 -9.41 4.46 -1.88
C ASP A 61 -8.85 4.56 -0.46
N GLU A 62 -8.97 3.48 0.31
CA GLU A 62 -8.43 3.37 1.67
C GLU A 62 -6.97 2.91 1.68
N ILE A 63 -6.43 2.45 0.53
CA ILE A 63 -5.05 1.96 0.43
C ILE A 63 -4.07 3.10 0.72
N ARG A 64 -3.25 2.89 1.75
CA ARG A 64 -2.10 3.74 2.08
C ARG A 64 -0.83 3.27 1.40
N THR A 65 -0.58 1.96 1.36
CA THR A 65 0.59 1.36 0.70
C THR A 65 0.26 0.00 0.13
N ALA A 66 0.85 -0.34 -1.01
CA ALA A 66 0.85 -1.69 -1.55
C ALA A 66 2.27 -2.26 -1.60
N THR A 67 2.40 -3.55 -1.32
CA THR A 67 3.69 -4.22 -1.22
C THR A 67 3.77 -5.45 -2.12
N LEU A 68 4.96 -5.66 -2.68
CA LEU A 68 5.41 -6.89 -3.32
C LEU A 68 5.88 -7.89 -2.25
N PRO A 69 6.14 -9.16 -2.63
CA PRO A 69 6.82 -10.12 -1.78
C PRO A 69 8.08 -9.54 -1.11
N GLY A 70 8.32 -9.92 0.15
CA GLY A 70 9.44 -9.41 0.93
C GLY A 70 9.22 -8.03 1.57
N LYS A 71 7.96 -7.57 1.68
CA LYS A 71 7.57 -6.27 2.28
C LYS A 71 8.14 -5.06 1.53
N ILE A 72 8.22 -5.16 0.20
CA ILE A 72 8.74 -4.09 -0.66
C ILE A 72 7.58 -3.21 -1.12
N VAL A 73 7.52 -1.97 -0.65
CA VAL A 73 6.52 -0.99 -1.08
C VAL A 73 6.80 -0.56 -2.51
N PHE A 74 5.83 -0.77 -3.40
CA PHE A 74 5.89 -0.33 -4.80
C PHE A 74 4.85 0.74 -5.13
N ALA A 75 3.82 0.92 -4.30
CA ALA A 75 2.85 2.00 -4.42
C ALA A 75 2.52 2.60 -3.04
N LYS A 76 2.28 3.92 -3.01
CA LYS A 76 2.01 4.66 -1.79
C LYS A 76 1.06 5.83 -2.04
N ARG A 77 0.13 6.02 -1.10
CA ARG A 77 -0.75 7.18 -1.00
C ARG A 77 -0.28 8.06 0.17
N TYR A 78 -0.11 9.35 -0.07
CA TYR A 78 0.46 10.26 0.93
C TYR A 78 -0.55 10.62 2.03
N ASN A 79 -1.79 10.93 1.64
CA ASN A 79 -2.93 11.23 2.50
C ASN A 79 -4.21 10.65 1.88
N ARG A 80 -5.36 10.71 2.57
CA ARG A 80 -6.62 10.10 2.09
C ARG A 80 -7.16 10.71 0.80
N TRP A 81 -6.79 11.94 0.48
CA TRP A 81 -7.32 12.68 -0.67
C TRP A 81 -6.40 12.64 -1.90
N ALA A 82 -5.13 12.25 -1.72
CA ALA A 82 -4.16 12.10 -2.79
C ALA A 82 -4.39 10.79 -3.55
N PRO A 83 -4.05 10.71 -4.85
CA PRO A 83 -4.05 9.44 -5.58
C PRO A 83 -3.03 8.46 -5.00
N LEU A 84 -3.31 7.16 -5.15
CA LEU A 84 -2.31 6.11 -4.93
C LEU A 84 -1.32 6.17 -6.10
N CYS A 85 -0.03 6.30 -5.81
CA CYS A 85 0.98 6.41 -6.87
C CYS A 85 2.05 5.33 -6.75
N LEU A 86 2.62 4.92 -7.89
CA LEU A 86 3.82 4.10 -7.93
C LEU A 86 5.00 4.88 -7.36
N VAL A 87 5.83 4.22 -6.55
CA VAL A 87 7.07 4.82 -6.05
C VAL A 87 8.19 4.58 -7.06
N GLU A 88 8.99 5.61 -7.34
CA GLU A 88 10.08 5.52 -8.32
C GLU A 88 11.13 4.47 -7.91
N LYS A 89 11.41 4.38 -6.61
CA LYS A 89 12.37 3.44 -6.03
C LYS A 89 11.66 2.58 -4.97
N PRO A 90 11.16 1.39 -5.34
CA PRO A 90 10.55 0.44 -4.42
C PRO A 90 11.48 0.14 -3.25
N TYR A 91 10.90 -0.07 -2.06
CA TYR A 91 11.70 -0.15 -0.85
C TYR A 91 11.12 -1.06 0.22
N LYS A 92 12.02 -1.73 0.95
CA LYS A 92 11.64 -2.58 2.06
C LYS A 92 11.22 -1.76 3.27
N ILE A 93 10.08 -2.10 3.87
CA ILE A 93 9.70 -1.58 5.19
C ILE A 93 10.55 -2.32 6.24
N ARG A 94 11.19 -1.57 7.15
CA ARG A 94 11.84 -2.17 8.32
C ARG A 94 10.75 -2.68 9.28
N SER A 95 10.85 -3.95 9.63
CA SER A 95 9.98 -4.58 10.63
C SER A 95 10.30 -4.07 12.02
#